data_AF-A0A7C0X9T4-F1
#
_entry.id   AF-A0A7C0X9T4-F1
#
_cell.length_a   1.000
_cell.length_b   1.000
_cell.length_c   1.000
_cell.angle_alpha   90.00
_cell.angle_beta   90.00
_cell.angle_gamma   90.00
#
_symmetry.space_group_name_H-M   'P 1'
#
loop_
_entity.id
_entity.type
_entity.pdbx_description
1 polymer ?
#
loop_
_entity_poly.entity_id
_entity_poly.type
_entity_poly.pdbx_seq_one_letter_code
_entity_poly.pdbx_strand_id
1 'polypeptide(L)' 'MSIKEGQLVFLYGGERASYLVLYSPGKRFSTHLGEVILPPDLSFGDSLTTNTGRKFYLLRPTTS' A
#
# COMPACT_ATOMS: atom_id res chain seq x y z
N MET A 1 11.13 -7.97 2.31
CA MET A 1 11.44 -8.24 0.87
C MET A 1 11.06 -7.00 0.10
N SER A 2 11.99 -6.42 -0.66
CA SER A 2 11.74 -5.23 -1.47
C SER A 2 10.67 -5.49 -2.54
N ILE A 3 9.79 -4.52 -2.73
CA ILE A 3 8.71 -4.51 -3.72
C ILE A 3 9.27 -3.87 -4.99
N LYS A 4 9.08 -4.53 -6.13
CA LYS A 4 9.50 -4.01 -7.43
C LYS A 4 8.36 -3.25 -8.11
N GLU A 5 8.68 -2.21 -8.88
CA GLU A 5 7.69 -1.53 -9.71
C GLU A 5 6.97 -2.52 -10.63
N GLY A 6 5.66 -2.34 -10.79
CA GLY A 6 4.77 -3.26 -11.51
C GLY A 6 4.35 -4.48 -10.70
N GLN A 7 4.81 -4.66 -9.46
CA GLN A 7 4.40 -5.77 -8.62
C GLN A 7 3.07 -5.46 -7.91
N LEU A 8 2.23 -6.49 -7.76
CA LEU A 8 1.01 -6.38 -6.94
C LEU A 8 1.35 -6.35 -5.45
N VAL A 9 0.70 -5.44 -4.74
CA VAL A 9 0.82 -5.27 -3.29
C VAL A 9 -0.57 -5.17 -2.69
N PHE A 10 -0.75 -5.82 -1.54
CA PHE A 10 -1.99 -5.72 -0.78
C PHE A 10 -1.84 -4.66 0.31
N LEU A 11 -2.50 -3.51 0.13
CA LEU A 11 -2.58 -2.44 1.13
C LEU A 11 -3.68 -2.79 2.12
N TYR A 12 -3.30 -3.08 3.36
CA TYR A 12 -4.22 -3.45 4.43
C TYR A 12 -4.37 -2.33 5.46
N GLY A 13 -5.56 -1.72 5.54
CA GLY A 13 -5.93 -0.71 6.53
C GLY A 13 -7.03 -1.18 7.49
N GLY A 14 -7.39 -2.47 7.46
CA GLY A 14 -8.50 -3.08 8.20
C GLY A 14 -9.48 -3.81 7.27
N GLU A 15 -10.46 -4.50 7.85
CA GLU A 15 -11.42 -5.36 7.12
C GLU A 15 -12.16 -4.65 5.99
N ARG A 16 -12.51 -3.36 6.19
CA ARG A 16 -13.28 -2.55 5.23
C ARG A 16 -12.43 -1.61 4.37
N ALA A 17 -11.11 -1.67 4.53
CA ALA A 17 -10.17 -0.77 3.86
C ALA A 17 -8.94 -1.56 3.43
N SER A 18 -9.15 -2.51 2.52
CA SER A 18 -8.10 -3.29 1.91
C SER A 18 -8.15 -3.15 0.40
N TYR A 19 -6.98 -3.05 -0.22
CA TYR A 19 -6.85 -2.75 -1.64
C TYR A 19 -5.73 -3.56 -2.26
N LEU A 20 -5.98 -4.12 -3.44
CA LEU A 20 -4.94 -4.71 -4.27
C LEU A 20 -4.47 -3.66 -5.28
N VAL A 21 -3.20 -3.28 -5.22
CA VAL A 21 -2.64 -2.20 -6.04
C VAL A 21 -1.38 -2.64 -6.78
N LEU A 22 -1.20 -2.09 -7.98
CA LEU A 22 0.07 -2.17 -8.69
C LEU A 22 1.02 -1.13 -8.09
N TYR A 23 2.16 -1.58 -7.58
CA TYR A 23 3.17 -0.68 -7.03
C TYR A 23 3.87 0.08 -8.15
N SER A 24 3.85 1.41 -8.05
CA SER A 24 4.62 2.32 -8.90
C SER A 24 5.07 3.50 -8.02
N PRO A 25 6.37 3.66 -7.76
CA PRO A 25 6.89 4.74 -6.93
C PRO A 25 6.43 6.13 -7.42
N GLY A 26 6.11 7.02 -6.48
CA GLY A 26 5.59 8.36 -6.76
C GLY A 26 4.10 8.39 -7.14
N LYS A 27 3.47 7.24 -7.40
CA LYS A 27 2.03 7.18 -7.69
C LYS A 27 1.23 7.55 -6.45
N ARG A 28 0.25 8.45 -6.63
CA ARG A 28 -0.77 8.77 -5.63
C ARG A 28 -1.85 7.68 -5.62
N PHE A 29 -2.23 7.26 -4.43
CA PHE A 29 -3.36 6.38 -4.18
C PHE A 29 -4.32 7.06 -3.20
N SER A 30 -5.53 7.36 -3.67
CA SER A 30 -6.56 8.05 -2.90
C SER A 30 -7.65 7.06 -2.48
N THR A 31 -8.05 7.15 -1.22
CA THR A 31 -9.10 6.32 -0.60
C THR A 31 -10.04 7.19 0.21
N HIS A 32 -11.17 6.62 0.66
CA HIS A 32 -12.06 7.29 1.62
C HIS A 32 -11.39 7.56 2.99
N LEU A 33 -10.24 6.94 3.25
CA LEU A 33 -9.45 7.17 4.47
C LEU A 33 -8.35 8.22 4.27
N GLY A 34 -8.21 8.81 3.09
CA GLY A 34 -7.17 9.77 2.76
C GLY A 34 -6.29 9.30 1.60
N GLU A 35 -5.24 10.07 1.35
CA GLU A 35 -4.31 9.87 0.25
C GLU A 35 -2.93 9.43 0.74
N VAL A 36 -2.27 8.61 -0.05
CA VAL A 36 -0.87 8.22 0.14
C VAL A 36 -0.13 8.30 -1.18
N ILE A 37 1.11 8.78 -1.15
CA ILE A 37 2.04 8.67 -2.28
C ILE A 37 2.92 7.46 -1.99
N LEU A 38 2.99 6.51 -2.91
CA LEU A 38 3.81 5.30 -2.75
C LEU A 38 5.30 5.68 -2.84
N PRO A 39 6.08 5.65 -1.75
CA PRO A 39 7.50 5.99 -1.82
C PRO A 39 8.30 4.91 -2.57
N PRO A 40 9.52 5.23 -3.06
CA PRO A 40 10.46 4.22 -3.53
C PRO A 40 10.93 3.30 -2.39
N ASP A 41 11.60 2.21 -2.76
CA ASP A 41 12.31 1.30 -1.84
C ASP A 41 11.46 0.63 -0.74
N LEU A 42 10.15 0.50 -0.98
CA LEU A 42 9.27 -0.19 -0.05
C LEU A 42 9.55 -1.69 0.03
N SER A 43 9.31 -2.25 1.20
CA SER A 43 9.31 -3.68 1.45
C SER A 43 7.95 -4.18 1.92
N PHE A 44 7.65 -5.44 1.61
CA PHE A 44 6.55 -6.13 2.28
C PHE A 44 6.79 -6.16 3.79
N GLY A 45 5.76 -5.83 4.56
CA GLY A 45 5.80 -5.64 6.00
C GLY A 45 5.82 -4.16 6.43
N ASP A 46 6.23 -3.26 5.54
CA ASP A 46 6.26 -1.83 5.84
C ASP A 46 4.85 -1.26 6.01
N SER A 47 4.77 -0.09 6.64
CA SER A 47 3.53 0.67 6.77
C SER A 47 3.62 2.02 6.08
N LEU A 48 2.51 2.45 5.48
CA LEU A 48 2.33 3.79 4.95
C LEU A 48 1.31 4.55 5.79
N THR A 49 1.52 5.85 5.94
CA THR A 49 0.57 6.73 6.62
C THR A 49 -0.03 7.69 5.59
N THR A 50 -1.36 7.76 5.56
CA THR A 50 -2.09 8.73 4.74
C THR A 50 -1.95 10.15 5.28
N ASN A 51 -2.28 11.13 4.46
CA ASN A 51 -2.35 12.54 4.88
C ASN A 51 -3.31 12.82 6.05
N THR A 52 -4.28 11.95 6.34
CA THR A 52 -5.21 12.05 7.49
C THR A 52 -4.73 11.29 8.72
N GLY A 53 -3.53 10.68 8.68
CA GLY A 53 -2.96 9.93 9.79
C GLY A 53 -3.37 8.45 9.88
N ARG A 54 -4.14 7.93 8.92
CA ARG A 54 -4.50 6.49 8.86
C ARG A 54 -3.36 5.65 8.31
N LYS A 55 -3.13 4.46 8.89
CA LYS A 55 -2.06 3.54 8.48
C LYS A 55 -2.57 2.44 7.56
N PHE A 56 -1.76 2.10 6.57
CA PHE A 56 -1.87 0.90 5.74
C PHE A 56 -0.60 0.06 5.90
N TYR A 57 -0.73 -1.25 5.88
CA TYR A 57 0.38 -2.19 5.87
C TYR A 57 0.52 -2.83 4.48
N LEU A 58 1.75 -2.98 4.02
CA LEU A 58 2.08 -3.52 2.69
C LEU A 58 2.27 -5.04 2.81
N LEU A 59 1.24 -5.80 2.49
CA LEU A 59 1.25 -7.25 2.57
C LEU A 59 1.50 -7.87 1.20
N ARG A 60 2.10 -9.07 1.22
CA ARG A 60 2.22 -9.88 0.01
C ARG A 60 0.83 -10.43 -0.32
N PRO A 61 0.31 -10.22 -1.55
CA PRO A 61 -0.97 -10.80 -1.95
C PRO A 61 -0.85 -12.32 -2.06
N THR A 62 -1.84 -13.03 -1.53
CA THR A 62 -2.00 -14.49 -1.60
C THR A 62 -3.44 -14.82 -1.98
N THR A 63 -3.67 -15.99 -2.57
CA THR A 63 -5.01 -16.50 -2.93
C THR A 63 -5.45 -17.67 -2.04
N SER A 64 -4.68 -17.96 -0.99
CA SER A 64 -4.84 -19.09 -0.07
C SER A 64 -5.72 -18.73 1.12
#